data_AF-A0A545UFW8-F1
#
_entry.id   AF-A0A545UFW8-F1
#
_cell.length_a   1.000
_cell.length_b   1.000
_cell.length_c   1.000
_cell.angle_alpha   90.00
_cell.angle_beta   90.00
_cell.angle_gamma   90.00
#
_symmetry.space_group_name_H-M   'P 1'
#
loop_
_entity.id
_entity.type
_entity.pdbx_description
1 polymer ?
#
loop_
_entity_poly.entity_id
_entity_poly.type
_entity_poly.pdbx_seq_one_letter_code
_entity_poly.pdbx_strand_id
1 'polypeptide(L)'
;MAIIELVGPANGLHPQPFIISYAIKNMQPIKINTIPSPQIDPAADWAVFSHTETERQVNHIVYAAQRDFLSTPRTFVVLKLDESEDTSVNLYRFDKEDYLAQTDFDDRNLSSGFYRLENTDSDKLLLMVLQQEVIEIECAFFKVVNTIYHCPDAKSALLEVLKEG
;
A
#
# COMPACT_ATOMS: atom_id res chain seq x y z
N MET A 1 20.57 1.72 -10.65
CA MET A 1 19.58 2.43 -11.49
C MET A 1 18.28 2.43 -10.70
N ALA A 2 17.71 3.59 -10.40
CA ALA A 2 16.45 3.67 -9.66
C ALA A 2 15.30 3.72 -10.67
N ILE A 3 14.31 2.83 -10.54
CA ILE A 3 13.12 2.86 -11.39
C ILE A 3 12.01 3.48 -10.54
N ILE A 4 11.67 4.74 -10.85
CA ILE A 4 10.54 5.40 -10.21
C ILE A 4 9.29 5.02 -11.01
N GLU A 5 8.60 3.96 -10.58
CA GLU A 5 7.25 3.65 -11.08
C GLU A 5 6.22 4.50 -10.31
N LEU A 6 5.91 5.67 -10.85
CA LEU A 6 4.86 6.54 -10.31
C LEU A 6 3.49 5.93 -10.63
N VAL A 7 2.97 5.06 -9.78
CA VAL A 7 1.58 4.59 -9.87
C VAL A 7 0.66 5.65 -9.24
N GLY A 8 0.38 6.71 -9.99
CA GLY A 8 -0.65 7.71 -9.67
C GLY A 8 -2.06 7.29 -10.16
N PRO A 9 -3.11 8.11 -9.98
CA PRO A 9 -4.48 7.71 -10.27
C PRO A 9 -4.66 7.43 -11.78
N ALA A 10 -5.19 6.22 -12.04
CA ALA A 10 -5.68 5.66 -13.29
C ALA A 10 -4.99 6.15 -14.59
N ASN A 11 -4.09 5.33 -15.13
CA ASN A 11 -4.22 4.83 -16.50
C ASN A 11 -3.15 3.77 -16.81
N GLY A 12 -3.61 2.52 -16.83
CA GLY A 12 -3.01 1.43 -17.61
C GLY A 12 -1.71 0.82 -17.08
N LEU A 13 -1.82 -0.40 -16.55
CA LEU A 13 -1.05 -1.56 -17.00
C LEU A 13 -1.66 -2.83 -16.37
N HIS A 14 -2.32 -3.63 -17.21
CA HIS A 14 -2.67 -5.03 -16.91
C HIS A 14 -1.40 -5.89 -17.03
N PRO A 15 -1.24 -6.94 -16.21
CA PRO A 15 -1.91 -8.21 -16.46
C PRO A 15 -2.78 -8.65 -15.27
N GLN A 16 -3.81 -9.44 -15.56
CA GLN A 16 -4.75 -9.99 -14.60
C GLN A 16 -4.04 -10.76 -13.47
N PRO A 17 -4.26 -10.44 -12.18
CA PRO A 17 -3.94 -11.36 -11.09
C PRO A 17 -5.09 -12.37 -10.96
N PHE A 18 -5.19 -13.31 -11.92
CA PHE A 18 -6.24 -14.35 -11.89
C PHE A 18 -6.10 -15.32 -10.70
N ILE A 19 -5.00 -15.26 -9.94
CA ILE A 19 -4.62 -16.27 -8.96
C ILE A 19 -5.12 -15.95 -7.54
N ILE A 20 -5.28 -14.67 -7.15
CA ILE A 20 -5.65 -14.34 -5.76
C ILE A 20 -7.18 -14.24 -5.56
N SER A 21 -7.94 -13.73 -6.55
CA SER A 21 -9.41 -13.55 -6.47
C SER A 21 -10.19 -14.83 -6.10
N TYR A 22 -9.76 -16.02 -6.55
CA TYR A 22 -10.46 -17.27 -6.24
C TYR A 22 -10.23 -17.80 -4.81
N ALA A 23 -9.18 -17.35 -4.12
CA ALA A 23 -8.87 -17.82 -2.76
C ALA A 23 -9.55 -16.97 -1.66
N ILE A 24 -10.12 -15.81 -1.99
CA ILE A 24 -10.57 -14.81 -0.99
C ILE A 24 -11.89 -15.20 -0.32
N LYS A 25 -12.59 -16.23 -0.80
CA LYS A 25 -13.91 -16.64 -0.28
C LYS A 25 -13.96 -17.00 1.20
N ASN A 26 -12.83 -17.18 1.88
CA ASN A 26 -12.78 -17.43 3.33
C ASN A 26 -11.70 -16.61 4.07
N MET A 27 -11.25 -15.51 3.48
CA MET A 27 -10.25 -14.65 4.13
C MET A 27 -10.94 -13.70 5.12
N GLN A 28 -10.30 -13.46 6.27
CA GLN A 28 -10.75 -12.48 7.25
C GLN A 28 -9.66 -11.40 7.34
N PRO A 29 -10.00 -10.11 7.10
CA PRO A 29 -9.01 -9.05 7.17
C PRO A 29 -8.81 -8.60 8.62
N ILE A 30 -7.60 -8.72 9.16
CA ILE A 30 -7.23 -8.18 10.47
C ILE A 30 -6.64 -6.79 10.28
N LYS A 31 -7.24 -5.76 10.88
CA LYS A 31 -6.69 -4.41 10.84
C LYS A 31 -5.36 -4.32 11.58
N ILE A 32 -4.35 -3.75 10.94
CA ILE A 32 -3.02 -3.54 11.51
C ILE A 32 -2.98 -2.15 12.15
N ASN A 33 -3.20 -2.10 13.46
CA ASN A 33 -3.26 -0.84 14.20
C ASN A 33 -1.89 -0.16 14.42
N THR A 34 -0.79 -0.84 14.09
CA THR A 34 0.58 -0.30 14.22
C THR A 34 1.00 0.56 13.02
N ILE A 35 0.26 0.50 11.91
CA ILE A 35 0.49 1.33 10.72
C ILE A 35 -0.55 2.45 10.72
N PRO A 36 -0.15 3.74 10.58
CA PRO A 36 -1.09 4.83 10.42
C PRO A 36 -2.08 4.55 9.28
N SER A 37 -3.37 4.76 9.52
CA SER A 37 -4.37 4.53 8.48
C SER A 37 -4.20 5.54 7.34
N PRO A 38 -4.34 5.14 6.07
CA PRO A 38 -4.39 6.09 4.96
C PRO A 38 -5.51 7.10 5.13
N GLN A 39 -5.32 8.29 4.57
CA GLN A 39 -6.33 9.34 4.57
C GLN A 39 -7.58 8.90 3.79
N ILE A 40 -8.76 9.25 4.29
CA ILE A 40 -10.07 8.91 3.69
C ILE A 40 -10.51 9.97 2.65
N ASP A 41 -9.55 10.65 2.02
CA ASP A 41 -9.81 11.68 1.00
C ASP A 41 -9.85 10.99 -0.38
N PRO A 42 -10.80 11.31 -1.28
CA PRO A 42 -10.78 10.72 -2.63
C PRO A 42 -9.51 11.08 -3.41
N ALA A 43 -8.86 12.19 -3.03
CA ALA A 43 -7.57 12.62 -3.54
C ALA A 43 -6.40 12.17 -2.63
N ALA A 44 -6.61 11.17 -1.77
CA ALA A 44 -5.55 10.58 -0.95
C ALA A 44 -4.49 9.98 -1.87
N ASP A 45 -3.32 10.61 -1.82
CA ASP A 45 -2.24 10.34 -2.74
C ASP A 45 -1.33 9.24 -2.17
N TRP A 46 -0.91 8.33 -3.04
CA TRP A 46 0.09 7.34 -2.73
C TRP A 46 1.00 7.11 -3.93
N ALA A 47 2.22 6.67 -3.65
CA ALA A 47 3.23 6.37 -4.65
C ALA A 47 4.07 5.18 -4.20
N VAL A 48 4.56 4.42 -5.17
CA VAL A 48 5.55 3.36 -4.94
C VAL A 48 6.88 3.76 -5.58
N PHE A 49 7.97 3.30 -4.99
CA PHE A 49 9.29 3.45 -5.56
C PHE A 49 10.16 2.25 -5.25
N SER A 50 10.85 1.78 -6.28
CA SER A 50 11.75 0.64 -6.19
C SER A 50 13.14 1.07 -6.65
N HIS A 51 14.15 0.77 -5.84
CA HIS A 51 15.54 0.99 -6.21
C HIS A 51 16.41 -0.16 -5.76
N THR A 52 17.59 -0.26 -6.34
CA THR A 52 18.61 -1.21 -5.91
C THR A 52 19.59 -0.51 -4.99
N GLU A 53 19.76 -1.04 -3.78
CA GLU A 53 20.77 -0.64 -2.82
C GLU A 53 21.66 -1.86 -2.53
N THR A 54 22.96 -1.75 -2.77
CA THR A 54 23.94 -2.82 -2.48
C THR A 54 23.47 -4.21 -2.96
N GLU A 55 23.04 -4.27 -4.23
CA GLU A 55 22.54 -5.49 -4.91
C GLU A 55 21.19 -6.05 -4.41
N ARG A 56 20.52 -5.37 -3.48
CA ARG A 56 19.16 -5.73 -3.03
C ARG A 56 18.13 -4.74 -3.56
N GLN A 57 16.98 -5.26 -3.98
CA GLN A 57 15.84 -4.42 -4.32
C GLN A 57 15.18 -3.93 -3.02
N VAL A 58 14.97 -2.62 -2.96
CA VAL A 58 14.34 -1.92 -1.86
C VAL A 58 13.10 -1.25 -2.41
N ASN A 59 11.95 -1.55 -1.80
CA ASN A 59 10.65 -1.05 -2.24
C ASN A 59 10.06 -0.16 -1.14
N HIS A 60 9.56 1.01 -1.52
CA HIS A 60 8.91 1.94 -0.62
C HIS A 60 7.50 2.28 -1.12
N ILE A 61 6.54 2.29 -0.20
CA ILE A 61 5.22 2.89 -0.42
C ILE A 61 5.15 4.17 0.40
N VAL A 62 4.79 5.26 -0.25
CA VAL A 62 4.49 6.53 0.39
C VAL A 62 2.99 6.77 0.26
N TYR A 63 2.30 7.06 1.35
CA TYR A 63 0.86 7.34 1.32
C TYR A 63 0.49 8.48 2.26
N ALA A 64 -0.53 9.25 1.89
CA ALA A 64 -1.13 10.25 2.76
C ALA A 64 -1.81 9.55 3.96
N ALA A 65 -1.41 9.89 5.19
CA ALA A 65 -1.96 9.29 6.40
C ALA A 65 -3.07 10.16 7.02
N GLN A 66 -4.07 9.50 7.62
CA GLN A 66 -5.12 10.15 8.39
C GLN A 66 -4.52 10.87 9.61
N ARG A 67 -5.02 12.07 9.91
CA ARG A 67 -4.53 12.94 10.99
C ARG A 67 -5.59 13.22 12.05
N ASP A 68 -5.11 13.49 13.26
CA ASP A 68 -5.91 14.05 14.34
C ASP A 68 -5.99 15.59 14.21
N PHE A 69 -7.12 16.05 13.67
CA PHE A 69 -7.84 17.35 13.72
C PHE A 69 -7.18 18.75 13.89
N LEU A 70 -5.87 18.95 14.04
CA LEU A 70 -5.32 20.31 14.21
C LEU A 70 -4.35 20.72 13.09
N SER A 71 -4.91 21.42 12.10
CA SER A 71 -4.30 22.45 11.22
C SER A 71 -2.78 22.38 11.00
N THR A 72 -2.34 21.70 9.92
CA THR A 72 -1.03 21.84 9.23
C THR A 72 -0.99 20.87 8.02
N PRO A 73 -0.05 20.97 7.06
CA PRO A 73 -0.13 20.33 5.73
C PRO A 73 -0.13 18.79 5.75
N ARG A 74 -0.46 18.19 4.60
CA ARG A 74 -0.53 16.74 4.39
C ARG A 74 0.70 16.02 5.00
N THR A 75 0.42 14.92 5.69
CA THR A 75 1.43 14.05 6.29
C THR A 75 1.50 12.77 5.48
N PHE A 76 2.71 12.37 5.11
CA PHE A 76 2.95 11.18 4.34
C PHE A 76 3.75 10.19 5.16
N VAL A 77 3.31 8.94 5.17
CA VAL A 77 4.03 7.86 5.83
C VAL A 77 4.77 7.06 4.78
N VAL A 78 6.02 6.73 5.09
CA VAL A 78 6.90 5.93 4.24
C VAL A 78 6.99 4.55 4.84
N LEU A 79 6.44 3.58 4.12
CA LEU A 79 6.52 2.16 4.44
C LEU A 79 7.58 1.53 3.56
N LYS A 80 8.61 0.94 4.18
CA LYS A 80 9.57 0.09 3.49
C LYS A 80 9.01 -1.33 3.42
N LEU A 81 9.13 -1.94 2.26
CA LEU A 81 8.78 -3.33 1.99
C LEU A 81 10.06 -4.09 1.64
N ASP A 82 10.36 -5.13 2.40
CA ASP A 82 11.54 -5.96 2.20
C ASP A 82 11.16 -7.27 1.49
N GLU A 83 12.02 -7.67 0.57
CA GLU A 83 12.01 -8.97 -0.11
C GLU A 83 12.67 -10.04 0.77
N SER A 84 12.40 -11.31 0.48
CA SER A 84 13.13 -12.46 1.03
C SER A 84 13.50 -13.43 -0.09
N GLU A 85 14.31 -14.46 0.21
CA GLU A 85 14.71 -15.48 -0.78
C GLU A 85 13.52 -16.11 -1.50
N ASP A 86 12.39 -16.24 -0.81
CA ASP A 86 11.17 -16.86 -1.33
C ASP A 86 10.07 -15.86 -1.70
N THR A 87 10.31 -14.55 -1.63
CA THR A 87 9.24 -13.54 -1.80
C THR A 87 9.76 -12.23 -2.34
N SER A 88 9.36 -11.93 -3.57
CA SER A 88 9.50 -10.62 -4.19
C SER A 88 8.36 -9.70 -3.76
N VAL A 89 8.61 -8.39 -3.80
CA VAL A 89 7.56 -7.41 -3.53
C VAL A 89 6.72 -7.23 -4.79
N ASN A 90 5.42 -7.49 -4.70
CA ASN A 90 4.46 -7.26 -5.78
C ASN A 90 3.29 -6.43 -5.28
N LEU A 91 2.78 -5.53 -6.14
CA LEU A 91 1.62 -4.70 -5.84
C LEU A 91 0.54 -4.91 -6.91
N TYR A 92 -0.69 -5.15 -6.47
CA TYR A 92 -1.85 -5.31 -7.33
C TYR A 92 -2.94 -4.34 -6.92
N ARG A 93 -3.39 -3.53 -7.87
CA ARG A 93 -4.37 -2.48 -7.65
C ARG A 93 -5.74 -2.92 -8.17
N PHE A 94 -6.76 -2.71 -7.36
CA PHE A 94 -8.16 -3.02 -7.69
C PHE A 94 -9.07 -1.86 -7.33
N ASP A 95 -10.14 -1.69 -8.10
CA ASP A 95 -11.28 -0.89 -7.65
C ASP A 95 -11.89 -1.56 -6.40
N LYS A 96 -12.23 -0.76 -5.39
CA LYS A 96 -12.70 -1.29 -4.12
C LYS A 96 -14.06 -1.95 -4.24
N GLU A 97 -14.98 -1.39 -5.03
CA GLU A 97 -16.31 -1.97 -5.20
C GLU A 97 -16.22 -3.32 -5.91
N ASP A 98 -15.43 -3.38 -6.99
CA ASP A 98 -15.19 -4.62 -7.74
C ASP A 98 -14.46 -5.67 -6.90
N TYR A 99 -13.50 -5.25 -6.07
CA TYR A 99 -12.79 -6.13 -5.16
C TYR A 99 -13.75 -6.73 -4.13
N LEU A 100 -14.51 -5.89 -3.42
CA LEU A 100 -15.45 -6.34 -2.39
C LEU A 100 -16.55 -7.25 -2.97
N ALA A 101 -17.01 -7.00 -4.20
CA ALA A 101 -18.02 -7.83 -4.86
C ALA A 101 -17.54 -9.27 -5.14
N GLN A 102 -16.23 -9.48 -5.24
CA GLN A 102 -15.63 -10.81 -5.48
C GLN A 102 -15.33 -11.58 -4.21
N THR A 103 -15.47 -10.94 -3.05
CA THR A 103 -15.09 -11.47 -1.74
C THR A 103 -16.34 -11.72 -0.89
N ASP A 104 -16.31 -12.73 -0.04
CA ASP A 104 -17.38 -12.98 0.96
C ASP A 104 -17.17 -12.13 2.24
N PHE A 105 -16.57 -10.93 2.11
CA PHE A 105 -16.47 -10.01 3.24
C PHE A 105 -17.88 -9.54 3.60
N ASP A 106 -18.42 -10.08 4.70
CA ASP A 106 -19.74 -9.73 5.24
C ASP A 106 -19.82 -8.25 5.67
N ASP A 107 -18.66 -7.59 5.75
CA ASP A 107 -18.55 -6.19 6.10
C ASP A 107 -18.48 -5.31 4.84
N ARG A 108 -19.62 -4.76 4.43
CA ARG A 108 -19.69 -3.68 3.42
C ARG A 108 -18.93 -2.41 3.84
N ASN A 109 -18.22 -2.43 4.96
CA ASN A 109 -17.53 -1.31 5.58
C ASN A 109 -16.05 -1.61 5.84
N LEU A 110 -15.33 -2.22 4.90
CA LEU A 110 -13.87 -2.26 4.97
C LEU A 110 -13.33 -0.81 4.98
N SER A 111 -13.04 -0.28 6.17
CA SER A 111 -12.61 1.10 6.36
C SER A 111 -11.24 1.33 5.73
N SER A 112 -10.88 2.59 5.43
CA SER A 112 -9.50 2.87 5.02
C SER A 112 -8.51 2.44 6.11
N GLY A 113 -7.44 1.76 5.71
CA GLY A 113 -6.52 1.14 6.64
C GLY A 113 -5.60 0.10 5.98
N PHE A 114 -4.71 -0.46 6.79
CA PHE A 114 -3.93 -1.63 6.43
C PHE A 114 -4.48 -2.87 7.10
N TYR A 115 -4.57 -3.96 6.36
CA TYR A 115 -5.11 -5.23 6.84
C TYR A 115 -4.17 -6.38 6.46
N ARG A 116 -4.09 -7.39 7.31
CA ARG A 116 -3.54 -8.69 6.95
C ARG A 116 -4.69 -9.64 6.63
N LEU A 117 -4.56 -10.43 5.58
CA LEU A 117 -5.55 -11.46 5.26
C LEU A 117 -5.21 -12.73 6.03
N GLU A 118 -6.15 -13.23 6.85
CA GLU A 118 -6.05 -14.56 7.47
C GLU A 118 -6.36 -15.65 6.45
N ASN A 119 -5.82 -16.85 6.68
CA ASN A 119 -6.02 -18.05 5.86
C ASN A 119 -5.44 -17.99 4.45
N THR A 120 -4.54 -17.04 4.18
CA THR A 120 -3.56 -17.20 3.11
C THR A 120 -2.50 -18.18 3.61
N ASP A 121 -2.04 -19.12 2.77
CA ASP A 121 -0.82 -19.90 3.05
C ASP A 121 0.45 -19.00 3.13
N SER A 122 0.26 -17.69 3.00
CA SER A 122 1.28 -16.66 2.91
C SER A 122 0.97 -15.55 3.91
N ASP A 123 1.71 -15.51 5.02
CA ASP A 123 1.74 -14.39 5.99
C ASP A 123 2.25 -13.06 5.38
N LYS A 124 2.48 -13.06 4.07
CA LYS A 124 3.21 -12.07 3.30
C LYS A 124 2.28 -11.13 2.52
N LEU A 125 0.96 -11.33 2.63
CA LEU A 125 -0.03 -10.49 1.94
C LEU A 125 -0.59 -9.40 2.87
N LEU A 126 -0.36 -8.16 2.49
CA LEU A 126 -0.83 -6.93 3.13
C LEU A 126 -1.84 -6.25 2.20
N LEU A 127 -2.95 -5.77 2.76
CA LEU A 127 -3.98 -5.05 2.05
C LEU A 127 -3.97 -3.58 2.47
N MET A 128 -3.71 -2.67 1.55
CA MET A 128 -3.91 -1.23 1.75
C MET A 128 -5.27 -0.83 1.18
N VAL A 129 -6.20 -0.48 2.06
CA VAL A 129 -7.55 -0.07 1.70
C VAL A 129 -7.61 1.44 1.71
N LEU A 130 -7.88 2.02 0.54
CA LEU A 130 -8.14 3.44 0.37
C LEU A 130 -9.65 3.66 0.23
N GLN A 131 -10.05 4.88 -0.12
CA GLN A 131 -11.47 5.19 -0.25
C GLN A 131 -12.13 4.48 -1.43
N GLN A 132 -11.50 4.53 -2.61
CA GLN A 132 -12.05 4.00 -3.87
C GLN A 132 -11.30 2.76 -4.38
N GLU A 133 -10.17 2.42 -3.78
CA GLU A 133 -9.32 1.36 -4.27
C GLU A 133 -8.72 0.52 -3.16
N VAL A 134 -8.26 -0.65 -3.55
CA VAL A 134 -7.58 -1.62 -2.71
C VAL A 134 -6.27 -1.99 -3.39
N ILE A 135 -5.19 -1.96 -2.63
CA ILE A 135 -3.87 -2.41 -3.10
C ILE A 135 -3.51 -3.66 -2.29
N GLU A 136 -3.39 -4.79 -2.98
CA GLU A 136 -2.74 -5.98 -2.44
C GLU A 136 -1.23 -5.84 -2.58
N ILE A 137 -0.51 -6.09 -1.49
CA ILE A 137 0.93 -5.93 -1.38
C ILE A 137 1.49 -7.26 -0.87
N GLU A 138 2.16 -7.99 -1.75
CA GLU A 138 2.96 -9.16 -1.38
C GLU A 138 4.33 -8.66 -0.91
N CYS A 139 4.73 -8.98 0.33
CA CYS A 139 6.03 -8.62 0.89
C CYS A 139 6.39 -9.53 2.07
N ALA A 140 7.67 -9.81 2.28
CA ALA A 140 8.09 -10.65 3.41
C ALA A 140 7.97 -9.89 4.74
N PHE A 141 8.42 -8.64 4.75
CA PHE A 141 8.35 -7.76 5.90
C PHE A 141 8.03 -6.33 5.47
N PHE A 142 7.37 -5.60 6.36
CA PHE A 142 7.15 -4.18 6.20
C PHE A 142 7.54 -3.43 7.46
N LYS A 143 7.97 -2.18 7.29
CA LYS A 143 8.30 -1.30 8.42
C LYS A 143 8.02 0.16 8.05
N VAL A 144 7.42 0.89 8.98
CA VAL A 144 7.36 2.36 8.88
C VAL A 144 8.77 2.91 9.12
N VAL A 145 9.35 3.55 8.11
CA VAL A 145 10.73 4.05 8.15
C VAL A 145 10.81 5.55 8.28
N ASN A 146 9.80 6.29 7.83
CA ASN A 146 9.77 7.74 7.95
C ASN A 146 8.33 8.27 7.99
N THR A 147 8.18 9.50 8.48
CA THR A 147 6.95 10.29 8.40
C THR A 147 7.32 11.70 7.97
N ILE A 148 6.80 12.11 6.81
CA ILE A 148 7.17 13.35 6.15
C ILE A 148 6.02 14.34 6.30
N TYR A 149 6.38 15.57 6.66
CA TYR A 149 5.47 16.67 6.85
C TYR A 149 5.72 17.73 5.78
N HIS A 150 4.69 18.53 5.49
CA HIS A 150 4.83 19.70 4.61
C HIS A 150 5.09 19.38 3.12
N CYS A 151 4.70 18.18 2.66
CA CYS A 151 4.69 17.88 1.22
C CYS A 151 3.31 18.13 0.60
N PRO A 152 3.25 18.57 -0.66
CA PRO A 152 1.97 18.74 -1.38
C PRO A 152 1.35 17.41 -1.82
N ASP A 153 2.18 16.42 -2.14
CA ASP A 153 1.81 15.15 -2.76
C ASP A 153 2.81 14.03 -2.38
N ALA A 154 2.41 12.78 -2.61
CA ALA A 154 3.17 11.58 -2.26
C ALA A 154 4.47 11.49 -3.07
N LYS A 155 4.47 11.99 -4.32
CA LYS A 155 5.65 12.07 -5.16
C LYS A 155 6.72 13.01 -4.58
N SER A 156 6.31 14.18 -4.10
CA SER A 156 7.20 15.14 -3.46
C SER A 156 7.75 14.59 -2.14
N ALA A 157 6.90 13.93 -1.35
CA ALA A 157 7.33 13.21 -0.16
C ALA A 157 8.37 12.12 -0.50
N LEU A 158 8.15 11.37 -1.58
CA LEU A 158 9.06 10.36 -2.07
C LEU A 158 10.43 10.95 -2.43
N LEU A 159 10.47 12.10 -3.11
CA LEU A 159 11.73 12.77 -3.44
C LEU A 159 12.52 13.20 -2.19
N GLU A 160 11.86 13.55 -1.09
CA GLU A 160 12.54 13.83 0.18
C GLU A 160 13.18 12.56 0.77
N VAL A 161 12.51 11.40 0.69
CA VAL A 161 13.11 10.11 1.09
C VAL A 161 14.41 9.85 0.34
N LEU A 162 14.45 10.12 -0.97
CA LEU A 162 15.63 9.88 -1.81
C LEU A 162 16.79 10.84 -1.54
N LYS A 163 16.56 11.98 -0.88
CA LYS A 163 17.63 12.91 -0.51
C LYS A 163 18.32 12.50 0.79
N GLU A 164 17.63 11.76 1.64
CA GLU A 164 18.12 11.34 2.96
C GLU A 164 18.87 10.01 2.92
N GLY A 165 18.80 9.26 1.81
CA GLY A 165 19.55 8.02 1.56
C GLY A 165 20.75 8.23 0.65
#